data_AF-T0M1J0-F1
#
_entry.id   AF-T0M1J0-F1
#
_cell.length_a   1.000
_cell.length_b   1.000
_cell.length_c   1.000
_cell.angle_alpha   90.00
_cell.angle_beta   90.00
_cell.angle_gamma   90.00
#
_symmetry.space_group_name_H-M   'P 1'
#
loop_
_entity.id
_entity.type
_entity.pdbx_description
1 polymer ?
#
loop_
_entity_poly.entity_id
_entity_poly.type
_entity_poly.pdbx_seq_one_letter_code
_entity_poly.pdbx_strand_id
1 'polypeptide(L)'
;MVTCVMYNLKMSETHPATICVLASRFEDSFKDLIEVLTSPLPDESLEEYIEQYARTDEIMPEDKTIGFAIINKEKKVVSLNFNEKYFDDKKLRETMQKYKELGFKTEIEYS
;
A
#
# COMPACT_ATOMS: atom_id res chain seq x y z
N MET A 1 -10.52 1.35 18.93
CA MET A 1 -10.10 2.30 17.88
C MET A 1 -9.15 1.56 16.97
N VAL A 2 -9.54 1.32 15.72
CA VAL A 2 -8.68 0.67 14.73
C VAL A 2 -8.02 1.73 13.87
N THR A 3 -6.73 1.56 13.57
CA THR A 3 -5.99 2.45 12.68
C THR A 3 -5.72 1.75 11.36
N CYS A 4 -5.92 2.45 10.24
CA CYS A 4 -5.72 1.90 8.91
C CYS A 4 -4.91 2.80 7.99
N VAL A 5 -4.31 2.19 6.98
CA VAL A 5 -3.71 2.87 5.83
C VAL A 5 -4.56 2.56 4.61
N MET A 6 -4.92 3.61 3.89
CA MET A 6 -5.69 3.49 2.66
C MET A 6 -4.76 3.36 1.47
N TYR A 7 -4.82 2.23 0.78
CA TYR A 7 -4.12 2.04 -0.49
C TYR A 7 -5.00 2.52 -1.65
N ASN A 8 -4.39 3.18 -2.62
CA ASN A 8 -4.94 3.40 -3.95
C ASN A 8 -4.01 2.74 -4.96
N LEU A 9 -4.47 1.64 -5.56
CA LEU A 9 -3.71 0.74 -6.42
C LEU A 9 -4.19 0.89 -7.86
N LYS A 10 -3.33 1.38 -8.74
CA LYS A 10 -3.56 1.40 -10.18
C LYS A 10 -2.59 0.44 -10.88
N MET A 11 -3.12 -0.72 -11.28
CA MET A 11 -2.34 -1.84 -11.83
C MET A 11 -2.42 -1.95 -13.36
N SER A 12 -3.54 -1.56 -13.96
CA SER A 12 -3.80 -1.56 -15.39
C SER A 12 -4.66 -0.34 -15.79
N GLU A 13 -5.16 -0.30 -17.03
CA GLU A 13 -6.06 0.76 -17.51
C GLU A 13 -7.44 0.77 -16.81
N THR A 14 -7.69 -0.22 -15.96
CA THR A 14 -8.93 -0.33 -15.18
C THR A 14 -9.00 0.67 -14.01
N HIS A 15 -10.17 0.73 -13.38
CA HIS A 15 -10.41 1.59 -12.22
C HIS A 15 -9.45 1.25 -11.07
N PRO A 16 -8.84 2.26 -10.41
CA PRO A 16 -7.99 2.02 -9.26
C PRO A 16 -8.73 1.28 -8.14
N ALA A 17 -8.12 0.23 -7.60
CA ALA A 17 -8.63 -0.44 -6.41
C ALA A 17 -8.24 0.39 -5.18
N THR A 18 -9.22 0.72 -4.34
CA THR A 18 -8.97 1.38 -3.07
C THR A 18 -9.25 0.40 -1.94
N ILE A 19 -8.25 0.09 -1.12
CA ILE A 19 -8.39 -0.87 -0.02
C ILE A 19 -7.90 -0.27 1.29
N CYS A 20 -8.50 -0.74 2.38
CA CYS A 20 -8.15 -0.36 3.74
C CYS A 20 -7.33 -1.50 4.37
N VAL A 21 -6.10 -1.22 4.79
CA VAL A 21 -5.23 -2.20 5.48
C VAL A 21 -5.00 -1.75 6.91
N LEU A 22 -5.06 -2.69 7.86
CA LEU A 22 -4.72 -2.40 9.25
C LEU A 22 -3.30 -1.88 9.38
N ALA A 23 -3.10 -0.84 10.19
CA ALA A 23 -1.77 -0.27 10.44
C ALA A 23 -0.75 -1.33 10.91
N SER A 24 -1.19 -2.29 11.73
CA SER A 24 -0.35 -3.38 12.21
C SER A 24 0.10 -4.37 11.13
N ARG A 25 -0.59 -4.40 9.99
CA ARG A 25 -0.28 -5.27 8.84
C ARG A 25 0.29 -4.50 7.65
N PHE A 26 0.40 -3.17 7.76
CA PHE A 26 0.81 -2.32 6.66
C PHE A 26 2.23 -2.63 6.17
N GLU A 27 3.20 -2.86 7.07
CA GLU A 27 4.58 -3.15 6.64
C GLU A 27 4.67 -4.44 5.82
N ASP A 28 3.98 -5.49 6.28
CA ASP A 28 3.91 -6.77 5.58
C ASP A 28 3.17 -6.63 4.25
N SER A 29 2.02 -5.95 4.24
CA SER A 29 1.25 -5.72 3.01
C SER A 29 2.06 -4.90 2.01
N PHE A 30 2.76 -3.86 2.46
CA PHE A 30 3.55 -3.00 1.58
C PHE A 30 4.70 -3.76 0.94
N LYS A 31 5.33 -4.65 1.69
CA LYS A 31 6.39 -5.51 1.18
C LYS A 31 5.86 -6.53 0.16
N ASP A 32 4.76 -7.21 0.47
CA ASP A 32 4.18 -8.25 -0.39
C ASP A 32 3.56 -7.69 -1.66
N LEU A 33 3.14 -6.42 -1.66
CA LEU A 33 2.64 -5.74 -2.85
C LEU A 33 3.71 -5.69 -3.98
N ILE A 34 5.00 -5.80 -3.65
CA ILE A 34 6.07 -5.94 -4.65
C ILE A 34 5.87 -7.20 -5.51
N GLU A 35 5.43 -8.31 -4.90
CA GLU A 35 5.18 -9.56 -5.60
C GLU A 35 4.03 -9.39 -6.59
N VAL A 36 2.95 -8.70 -6.19
CA VAL A 36 1.83 -8.36 -7.07
C VAL A 36 2.30 -7.51 -8.27
N LEU A 37 3.16 -6.53 -8.03
CA LEU A 37 3.63 -5.63 -9.08
C LEU A 37 4.54 -6.31 -10.09
N THR A 38 5.28 -7.34 -9.65
CA THR A 38 6.24 -8.09 -10.47
C THR A 38 5.66 -9.40 -11.03
N SER A 39 4.46 -9.78 -10.59
CA SER A 39 3.76 -10.99 -11.04
C SER A 39 3.50 -10.97 -12.56
N PRO A 40 3.64 -12.13 -13.23
CA PRO A 40 3.19 -12.30 -14.62
C PRO A 40 1.67 -12.24 -14.75
N LEU A 41 0.92 -12.45 -13.65
CA LEU A 41 -0.54 -12.41 -13.57
C LEU A 41 -0.97 -11.39 -12.49
N PRO A 42 -0.82 -10.08 -12.75
CA PRO A 42 -0.97 -9.05 -11.73
C PRO A 42 -2.39 -8.92 -11.18
N ASP A 43 -3.42 -9.27 -11.96
CA ASP A 43 -4.81 -9.17 -11.53
C ASP A 43 -5.18 -10.29 -10.55
N GLU A 44 -4.76 -11.54 -10.82
CA GLU A 44 -4.95 -12.67 -9.90
C GLU A 44 -4.16 -12.44 -8.59
N SER A 45 -2.89 -12.02 -8.71
CA SER A 45 -2.08 -11.69 -7.51
C SER A 45 -2.65 -10.50 -6.73
N LEU A 46 -3.34 -9.56 -7.40
CA LEU A 46 -3.98 -8.44 -6.73
C LEU A 46 -5.22 -8.92 -5.96
N GLU A 47 -6.01 -9.82 -6.52
CA GLU A 47 -7.16 -10.41 -5.84
C GLU A 47 -6.74 -11.13 -4.57
N GLU A 48 -5.74 -12.01 -4.65
CA GLU A 48 -5.16 -12.70 -3.49
C GLU A 48 -4.62 -11.72 -2.43
N TYR A 49 -3.92 -10.66 -2.88
CA TYR A 49 -3.43 -9.61 -2.00
C TYR A 49 -4.56 -8.88 -1.26
N ILE A 50 -5.63 -8.54 -1.97
CA ILE A 50 -6.80 -7.88 -1.39
C ILE A 50 -7.45 -8.82 -0.37
N GLU A 51 -7.66 -10.09 -0.68
CA GLU A 51 -8.24 -11.05 0.26
C GLU A 51 -7.37 -11.21 1.53
N GLN A 52 -6.05 -11.22 1.37
CA GLN A 52 -5.13 -11.41 2.47
C GLN A 52 -5.04 -10.19 3.40
N TYR A 53 -5.08 -8.97 2.83
CA TYR A 53 -4.72 -7.74 3.56
C TYR A 53 -5.84 -6.73 3.73
N ALA A 54 -6.82 -6.70 2.82
CA ALA A 54 -7.91 -5.74 2.92
C ALA A 54 -8.83 -6.10 4.08
N ARG A 55 -9.22 -5.08 4.84
CA ARG A 55 -10.34 -5.19 5.75
C ARG A 55 -11.62 -5.38 4.95
N THR A 56 -12.34 -6.44 5.25
CA THR A 56 -13.65 -6.76 4.70
C THR A 56 -14.78 -6.38 5.65
N ASP A 57 -14.46 -5.97 6.88
CA ASP A 57 -15.40 -5.45 7.86
C ASP A 57 -15.75 -3.98 7.59
N GLU A 58 -16.97 -3.58 7.97
CA GLU A 58 -17.44 -2.21 7.81
C GLU A 58 -16.51 -1.22 8.54
N ILE A 59 -16.07 -0.17 7.84
CA ILE A 59 -15.29 0.91 8.46
C ILE A 59 -16.22 1.65 9.43
N MET A 60 -15.87 1.63 10.70
CA MET A 60 -16.67 2.27 11.74
C MET A 60 -16.31 3.76 11.89
N PRO A 61 -17.22 4.63 12.36
CA PRO A 61 -16.93 6.05 12.58
C PRO A 61 -15.74 6.31 13.51
N GLU A 62 -15.43 5.38 14.42
CA GLU A 62 -14.31 5.48 15.34
C GLU A 62 -12.96 5.05 14.74
N ASP A 63 -12.97 4.47 13.53
CA ASP A 63 -11.76 4.07 12.84
C ASP A 63 -11.00 5.29 12.32
N LYS A 64 -9.67 5.25 12.41
CA LYS A 64 -8.80 6.34 11.97
C LYS A 64 -7.93 5.92 10.80
N THR A 65 -8.02 6.64 9.70
CA THR A 65 -7.02 6.59 8.64
C THR A 65 -5.80 7.39 9.06
N ILE A 66 -4.66 6.72 9.14
CA ILE A 66 -3.39 7.29 9.61
C ILE A 66 -2.39 7.53 8.46
N GLY A 67 -2.78 7.15 7.24
CA GLY A 67 -2.00 7.38 6.04
C GLY A 67 -2.65 6.87 4.76
N PHE A 68 -2.04 7.24 3.65
CA PHE A 68 -2.38 6.88 2.29
C PHE A 68 -1.15 6.32 1.57
N ALA A 69 -1.35 5.25 0.82
CA ALA A 69 -0.34 4.67 -0.07
C ALA A 69 -0.88 4.70 -1.50
N ILE A 70 -0.27 5.48 -2.37
CA ILE A 70 -0.63 5.62 -3.77
C ILE A 70 0.38 4.85 -4.61
N ILE A 71 -0.08 3.81 -5.30
CA ILE A 71 0.75 2.99 -6.18
C ILE A 71 0.17 3.03 -7.58
N ASN A 72 1.00 3.40 -8.55
CA ASN A 72 0.66 3.37 -9.97
C ASN A 72 1.73 2.61 -10.73
N LYS A 73 1.39 1.39 -11.18
CA LYS A 73 2.28 0.49 -11.91
C LYS A 73 2.67 1.07 -13.27
N GLU A 74 1.70 1.57 -14.03
CA GLU A 74 1.93 2.11 -15.38
C GLU A 74 2.86 3.32 -15.37
N LYS A 75 2.63 4.26 -14.45
CA LYS A 75 3.46 5.45 -14.28
C LYS A 75 4.74 5.18 -13.51
N LYS A 76 4.91 3.97 -12.95
CA LYS A 76 5.97 3.59 -12.03
C LYS A 76 6.15 4.60 -10.89
N VAL A 77 5.07 4.85 -10.15
CA VAL A 77 5.08 5.76 -8.99
C VAL A 77 4.58 5.05 -7.74
N VAL A 78 5.28 5.25 -6.63
CA VAL A 78 4.83 4.92 -5.27
C VAL A 78 4.97 6.17 -4.41
N SER A 79 3.88 6.64 -3.85
CA SER A 79 3.88 7.77 -2.93
C SER A 79 3.18 7.35 -1.65
N LEU A 80 3.82 7.64 -0.52
CA LEU A 80 3.27 7.37 0.79
C LEU A 80 3.12 8.67 1.56
N ASN A 81 1.95 8.88 2.13
CA ASN A 81 1.66 10.00 3.02
C ASN A 81 1.13 9.45 4.34
N PHE A 82 1.84 9.62 5.44
CA PHE A 82 1.41 9.08 6.73
C PHE A 82 1.92 9.88 7.92
N ASN A 83 1.30 9.67 9.07
CA ASN A 83 1.79 10.22 10.32
C ASN A 83 2.95 9.36 10.87
N GLU A 84 4.13 9.98 11.03
CA GLU A 84 5.41 9.32 11.34
C GLU A 84 5.37 8.43 12.59
N LYS A 85 4.50 8.72 13.57
CA LYS A 85 4.46 7.99 14.85
C LYS A 85 3.97 6.55 14.75
N TYR A 86 3.40 6.14 13.61
CA TYR A 86 2.75 4.83 13.46
C TYR A 86 3.61 3.78 12.75
N PHE A 87 4.74 4.14 12.16
CA PHE A 87 5.52 3.25 11.29
C PHE A 87 7.01 3.30 11.62
N ASP A 88 7.71 2.19 11.39
CA ASP A 88 9.17 2.15 11.48
C ASP A 88 9.77 2.76 10.20
N ASP A 89 10.27 3.99 10.31
CA ASP A 89 10.85 4.73 9.18
C ASP A 89 11.98 3.97 8.49
N LYS A 90 12.79 3.22 9.26
CA LYS A 90 13.92 2.48 8.70
C LYS A 90 13.43 1.35 7.80
N LYS A 91 12.52 0.51 8.30
CA LYS A 91 11.95 -0.59 7.51
C LYS A 91 11.21 -0.08 6.29
N LEU A 92 10.49 1.01 6.44
CA LEU A 92 9.75 1.61 5.35
C LEU A 92 10.67 2.11 4.24
N ARG A 93 11.78 2.78 4.60
CA ARG A 93 12.81 3.18 3.64
C ARG A 93 13.49 1.99 2.97
N GLU A 94 13.73 0.90 3.69
CA GLU A 94 14.27 -0.35 3.12
C GLU A 94 13.31 -0.92 2.06
N THR A 95 12.01 -0.96 2.33
CA THR A 95 11.01 -1.41 1.35
C THR A 95 10.91 -0.43 0.18
N MET A 96 10.92 0.88 0.43
CA MET A 96 10.93 1.91 -0.63
C MET A 96 12.17 1.83 -1.53
N GLN A 97 13.31 1.43 -0.99
CA GLN A 97 14.51 1.21 -1.79
C GLN A 97 14.32 0.07 -2.79
N LYS A 98 13.62 -1.01 -2.43
CA LYS A 98 13.26 -2.10 -3.37
C LYS A 98 12.36 -1.61 -4.50
N TYR A 99 11.39 -0.75 -4.18
CA TYR A 99 10.56 -0.10 -5.21
C TYR A 99 11.40 0.74 -6.18
N LYS A 100 12.37 1.51 -5.68
CA LYS A 100 13.30 2.27 -6.53
C LYS A 100 14.11 1.36 -7.43
N GLU A 101 14.59 0.22 -6.92
CA GLU A 101 15.36 -0.77 -7.69
C GLU A 101 14.54 -1.40 -8.83
N LEU A 102 13.22 -1.53 -8.63
CA LEU A 102 12.26 -1.93 -9.68
C LEU A 102 11.93 -0.80 -10.68
N GLY A 103 12.52 0.38 -10.49
CA GLY A 103 12.39 1.54 -11.37
C GLY A 103 11.19 2.44 -11.05
N PHE A 104 10.61 2.33 -9.84
CA PHE A 104 9.57 3.26 -9.40
C PHE A 104 10.16 4.57 -8.88
N LYS A 105 9.49 5.68 -9.19
CA LYS A 105 9.67 6.93 -8.47
C LYS A 105 8.98 6.80 -7.12
N THR A 106 9.72 7.05 -6.05
CA THR A 106 9.23 6.85 -4.68
C THR A 106 9.23 8.17 -3.91
N GLU A 107 8.15 8.45 -3.20
CA GLU A 107 8.00 9.64 -2.36
C GLU A 107 7.45 9.26 -0.98
N ILE A 108 7.95 9.91 0.06
CA ILE A 108 7.46 9.79 1.42
C ILE A 108 7.20 11.20 1.95
N GLU A 109 5.95 11.45 2.34
CA GLU A 109 5.51 12.69 2.98
C GLU A 109 4.98 12.36 4.39
N TYR A 110 5.34 13.19 5.36
CA TYR A 110 4.82 13.07 6.73
C TYR A 110 3.81 14.18 6.99
N SER A 111 2.67 13.80 7.61
CA SER A 111 1.56 14.68 7.97
C SER A 111 1.34 14.81 9.48
#